data_AF-A0A1Y3MNC9-F1
#
_entry.id   AF-A0A1Y3MNC9-F1
#
_cell.length_a   1.000
_cell.length_b   1.000
_cell.length_c   1.000
_cell.angle_alpha   90.00
_cell.angle_beta   90.00
_cell.angle_gamma   90.00
#
_symmetry.space_group_name_H-M   'P 1'
#
loop_
_entity.id
_entity.type
_entity.pdbx_description
1 polymer ?
#
loop_
_entity_poly.entity_id
_entity_poly.type
_entity_poly.pdbx_seq_one_letter_code
_entity_poly.pdbx_strand_id
1 'polypeptide(L)'
;RCGEGIGRCAPGLCCSKYGWCDSTPDHCGVGCQSKFGISYSDFNFNNSSGNTKPTSTKKNTSQPTSVSGDLPISYDQCGKSVGKRCAPGSCCSKYGWCGTSAEYCDTNCQSEFGDCRGSLREKDRCVTNSYESTPDEDLPISYGQCGEGIGRCVSGSCCSQYGWCGNTSQHCGVGCQPKYGICH
;
A
#
# COMPACT_ATOMS: atom_id res chain seq x y z
N ARG A 1 12.91 9.12 15.86
CA ARG A 1 12.11 10.33 16.18
C ARG A 1 11.77 11.01 14.86
N CYS A 2 10.65 11.72 14.79
CA CYS A 2 10.14 12.38 13.59
C CYS A 2 9.47 13.70 13.95
N GLY A 3 9.15 14.50 12.94
CA GLY A 3 8.48 15.79 13.12
C GLY A 3 9.27 16.94 12.51
N GLU A 4 8.72 18.14 12.65
CA GLU A 4 9.35 19.37 12.19
C GLU A 4 10.73 19.56 12.80
N GLY A 5 11.76 19.78 11.97
CA GLY A 5 13.15 19.90 12.39
C GLY A 5 13.86 18.57 12.73
N ILE A 6 13.17 17.42 12.71
CA ILE A 6 13.75 16.09 13.01
C ILE A 6 13.79 15.20 11.77
N GLY A 7 12.76 15.24 10.92
CA GLY A 7 12.69 14.44 9.70
C GLY A 7 11.59 13.39 9.70
N ARG A 8 11.61 12.53 8.69
CA ARG A 8 10.55 11.54 8.42
C ARG A 8 10.86 10.18 9.07
N CYS A 9 9.81 9.42 9.34
CA CYS A 9 9.91 8.01 9.69
C CYS A 9 10.32 7.15 8.49
N ALA A 10 10.84 5.95 8.78
CA ALA A 10 11.10 4.95 7.76
C ALA A 10 9.81 4.59 6.99
N PRO A 11 9.91 4.15 5.73
CA PRO A 11 8.75 3.75 4.94
C PRO A 11 7.86 2.76 5.69
N GLY A 12 6.54 2.98 5.65
CA GLY A 12 5.57 2.14 6.36
C GLY A 12 5.35 2.49 7.83
N LEU A 13 5.95 3.56 8.36
CA LEU A 13 5.74 4.01 9.74
C LEU A 13 5.03 5.37 9.80
N CYS A 14 4.12 5.51 10.77
CA CYS A 14 3.46 6.76 11.12
C CYS A 14 4.35 7.61 12.02
N CYS A 15 4.19 8.93 11.90
CA CYS A 15 4.82 9.87 12.83
C CYS A 15 3.78 10.37 13.83
N SER A 16 3.88 9.99 15.09
CA SER A 16 2.92 10.42 16.12
C SER A 16 3.01 11.92 16.42
N LYS A 17 1.99 12.49 17.08
CA LYS A 17 2.02 13.88 17.57
C LYS A 17 3.18 14.19 18.53
N TYR A 18 3.77 13.16 19.12
CA TYR A 18 4.90 13.26 20.05
C TYR A 18 6.26 13.06 19.37
N GLY A 19 6.28 12.87 18.04
CA GLY A 19 7.49 12.76 17.25
C GLY A 19 8.16 11.37 17.31
N TRP A 20 7.37 10.31 17.42
CA TRP A 20 7.83 8.92 17.41
C TRP A 20 7.33 8.16 16.19
N CYS A 21 8.15 7.23 15.70
CA CYS A 21 7.86 6.42 14.53
C CYS A 21 7.38 5.05 14.94
N ASP A 22 6.17 4.68 14.52
CA ASP A 22 5.56 3.39 14.83
C ASP A 22 4.48 3.04 13.77
N SER A 23 4.12 1.78 13.64
CA SER A 23 3.08 1.25 12.77
C SER A 23 1.78 0.91 13.50
N THR A 24 1.70 1.14 14.82
CA THR A 24 0.49 0.83 15.58
C THR A 24 -0.67 1.77 15.24
N PRO A 25 -1.90 1.26 15.17
CA PRO A 25 -3.12 2.05 15.07
C PRO A 25 -3.17 3.31 15.95
N ASP A 26 -2.87 3.15 17.24
CA ASP A 26 -2.90 4.25 18.20
C ASP A 26 -1.86 5.34 17.89
N HIS A 27 -0.76 4.98 17.23
CA HIS A 27 0.26 5.90 16.75
C HIS A 27 -0.09 6.57 15.42
N CYS A 28 -0.81 5.84 14.56
CA CYS A 28 -1.24 6.31 13.25
C CYS A 28 -2.51 7.16 13.29
N GLY A 29 -3.20 7.19 14.42
CA GLY A 29 -4.51 7.80 14.59
C GLY A 29 -4.51 9.32 14.73
N VAL A 30 -5.39 9.84 15.59
CA VAL A 30 -5.62 11.28 15.76
C VAL A 30 -4.34 11.99 16.23
N GLY A 31 -3.87 12.95 15.44
CA GLY A 31 -2.63 13.69 15.69
C GLY A 31 -1.40 13.10 15.01
N CYS A 32 -1.54 12.11 14.14
CA CYS A 32 -0.46 11.69 13.26
C CYS A 32 0.02 12.87 12.38
N GLN A 33 1.31 13.12 12.40
CA GLN A 33 1.98 14.12 11.58
C GLN A 33 2.27 13.52 10.20
N SER A 34 1.25 13.48 9.35
CA SER A 34 1.29 12.88 8.00
C SER A 34 2.34 13.49 7.05
N LYS A 35 2.90 14.66 7.38
CA LYS A 35 4.04 15.22 6.66
C LYS A 35 5.35 14.45 6.89
N PHE A 36 5.44 13.72 8.01
CA PHE A 36 6.65 13.06 8.50
C PHE A 36 6.51 11.54 8.66
N GLY A 37 5.39 10.96 8.27
CA GLY A 37 5.12 9.53 8.26
C GLY A 37 3.80 9.28 7.53
N ILE A 38 3.41 8.02 7.35
CA ILE A 38 2.14 7.70 6.72
C ILE A 38 0.96 7.95 7.69
N SER A 39 -0.25 8.11 7.15
CA SER A 39 -1.47 8.40 7.92
C SER A 39 -2.33 7.15 8.09
N TYR A 40 -3.26 7.12 9.07
CA TYR A 40 -4.15 5.96 9.25
C TYR A 40 -4.97 5.64 7.98
N SER A 41 -5.27 6.63 7.15
CA SER A 41 -5.91 6.44 5.84
C SER A 41 -5.08 5.60 4.87
N ASP A 42 -3.77 5.47 5.10
CA ASP A 42 -2.85 4.64 4.33
C ASP A 42 -2.68 3.23 4.93
N PHE A 43 -3.19 2.98 6.15
CA PHE A 43 -2.99 1.74 6.92
C PHE A 43 -4.15 0.74 6.85
N ASN A 44 -5.33 1.13 6.37
CA ASN A 44 -6.52 0.25 6.35
C ASN A 44 -6.52 -0.82 5.22
N PHE A 45 -5.34 -1.25 4.79
CA PHE A 45 -5.18 -2.44 3.95
C PHE A 45 -4.97 -3.74 4.75
N ASN A 46 -4.98 -3.74 6.09
CA ASN A 46 -5.01 -4.99 6.84
C ASN A 46 -5.81 -4.88 8.15
N ASN A 47 -6.88 -5.67 8.19
CA ASN A 47 -7.62 -6.17 9.34
C ASN A 47 -8.78 -5.32 9.89
N SER A 48 -9.98 -5.85 9.67
CA SER A 48 -11.29 -5.36 10.08
C SER A 48 -11.59 -5.66 11.56
N SER A 49 -12.30 -4.77 12.28
CA SER A 49 -13.68 -5.04 12.78
C SER A 49 -14.14 -4.13 13.93
N GLY A 50 -15.24 -3.38 13.66
CA GLY A 50 -16.36 -3.04 14.57
C GLY A 50 -16.11 -2.04 15.73
N ASN A 51 -17.07 -1.27 16.24
CA ASN A 51 -18.48 -0.99 15.95
C ASN A 51 -18.82 0.24 16.83
N THR A 52 -19.45 1.31 16.31
CA THR A 52 -20.45 2.13 17.04
C THR A 52 -20.98 3.29 16.18
N LYS A 53 -22.30 3.34 16.07
CA LYS A 53 -23.17 4.42 15.58
C LYS A 53 -23.37 5.44 16.73
N PRO A 54 -23.42 6.78 16.54
CA PRO A 54 -24.62 7.52 16.09
C PRO A 54 -24.34 8.74 15.17
N THR A 55 -25.11 8.91 14.09
CA THR A 55 -26.30 9.79 13.95
C THR A 55 -26.00 11.29 13.74
N SER A 56 -26.31 11.74 12.52
CA SER A 56 -26.82 13.06 12.07
C SER A 56 -26.07 14.34 12.47
N THR A 57 -25.43 14.98 11.48
CA THR A 57 -25.67 16.41 11.24
C THR A 57 -25.43 16.78 9.78
N LYS A 58 -26.46 17.36 9.15
CA LYS A 58 -26.40 17.99 7.83
C LYS A 58 -25.40 19.14 7.84
N LYS A 59 -24.48 19.19 6.88
CA LYS A 59 -24.02 20.48 6.35
C LYS A 59 -23.53 20.34 4.91
N ASN A 60 -24.38 20.79 3.99
CA ASN A 60 -24.01 21.22 2.65
C ASN A 60 -22.92 22.30 2.76
N THR A 61 -21.87 22.23 1.94
CA THR A 61 -21.30 23.37 1.19
C THR A 61 -20.33 22.83 0.12
N SER A 62 -20.83 22.90 -1.12
CA SER A 62 -20.26 23.08 -2.47
C SER A 62 -18.75 22.95 -2.79
N GLN A 63 -18.48 22.03 -3.74
CA GLN A 63 -17.60 22.11 -4.95
C GLN A 63 -16.05 22.11 -4.82
N PRO A 64 -15.29 21.59 -5.82
CA PRO A 64 -15.38 21.89 -7.25
C PRO A 64 -15.69 20.68 -8.17
N THR A 65 -16.25 21.00 -9.33
CA THR A 65 -16.71 20.09 -10.40
C THR A 65 -15.75 20.18 -11.56
N SER A 66 -15.20 19.07 -12.09
CA SER A 66 -15.20 18.74 -13.54
C SER A 66 -14.80 17.27 -13.83
N VAL A 67 -15.81 16.47 -14.21
CA VAL A 67 -15.88 15.42 -15.26
C VAL A 67 -14.88 14.24 -15.32
N SER A 68 -15.26 13.08 -14.76
CA SER A 68 -15.93 11.99 -15.50
C SER A 68 -16.39 10.86 -14.55
N GLY A 69 -17.70 10.71 -14.31
CA GLY A 69 -18.30 9.44 -13.88
C GLY A 69 -18.16 8.98 -12.41
N ASP A 70 -17.99 9.86 -11.43
CA ASP A 70 -17.89 9.42 -10.02
C ASP A 70 -19.25 9.02 -9.42
N LEU A 71 -19.56 7.73 -9.51
CA LEU A 71 -20.67 7.12 -8.79
C LEU A 71 -20.51 7.34 -7.27
N PRO A 72 -21.61 7.54 -6.51
CA PRO A 72 -21.55 7.64 -5.06
C PRO A 72 -20.87 6.43 -4.43
N ILE A 73 -20.00 6.69 -3.45
CA ILE A 73 -19.25 5.66 -2.73
C ILE A 73 -20.19 4.90 -1.77
N SER A 74 -20.03 3.59 -1.75
CA SER A 74 -20.72 2.65 -0.88
C SER A 74 -19.75 1.67 -0.26
N TYR A 75 -20.03 1.26 0.98
CA TYR A 75 -19.24 0.25 1.69
C TYR A 75 -19.88 -1.14 1.63
N ASP A 76 -21.13 -1.23 1.16
CA ASP A 76 -21.91 -2.47 1.15
C ASP A 76 -22.30 -2.87 -0.27
N GLN A 77 -23.21 -2.13 -0.90
CA GLN A 77 -23.74 -2.46 -2.22
C GLN A 77 -23.12 -1.59 -3.31
N CYS A 78 -22.79 -2.21 -4.42
CA CYS A 78 -22.19 -1.58 -5.59
C CYS A 78 -22.76 -2.13 -6.89
N GLY A 79 -22.38 -1.52 -8.00
CA GLY A 79 -22.76 -1.98 -9.33
C GLY A 79 -23.86 -1.12 -9.93
N LYS A 80 -24.13 -1.41 -11.20
CA LYS A 80 -25.06 -0.65 -12.03
C LYS A 80 -26.49 -0.60 -11.46
N SER A 81 -26.92 -1.64 -10.77
CA SER A 81 -28.27 -1.76 -10.17
C SER A 81 -28.51 -0.74 -9.06
N VAL A 82 -27.48 -0.41 -8.28
CA VAL A 82 -27.56 0.57 -7.19
C VAL A 82 -26.96 1.92 -7.57
N GLY A 83 -26.26 1.99 -8.71
CA GLY A 83 -25.60 3.21 -9.19
C GLY A 83 -24.54 3.71 -8.21
N LYS A 84 -23.83 2.79 -7.53
CA LYS A 84 -22.81 3.10 -6.53
C LYS A 84 -21.54 2.31 -6.83
N ARG A 85 -20.40 2.92 -6.51
CA ARG A 85 -19.10 2.23 -6.53
C ARG A 85 -18.62 1.95 -5.12
N CYS A 86 -17.77 0.96 -4.98
CA CYS A 86 -17.09 0.65 -3.73
C CYS A 86 -16.11 1.75 -3.35
N ALA A 87 -15.82 1.83 -2.05
CA ALA A 87 -14.72 2.64 -1.55
C ALA A 87 -13.41 2.28 -2.28
N PRO A 88 -12.52 3.25 -2.49
CA PRO A 88 -11.19 2.99 -3.05
C PRO A 88 -10.48 1.85 -2.30
N GLY A 89 -9.79 0.99 -3.04
CA GLY A 89 -9.17 -0.24 -2.57
C GLY A 89 -10.13 -1.44 -2.45
N SER A 90 -11.44 -1.26 -2.66
CA SER A 90 -12.44 -2.34 -2.57
C SER A 90 -13.00 -2.72 -3.93
N CYS A 91 -13.22 -4.02 -4.12
CA CYS A 91 -13.74 -4.61 -5.33
C CYS A 91 -15.26 -4.70 -5.28
N CYS A 92 -15.91 -4.50 -6.43
CA CYS A 92 -17.33 -4.75 -6.57
C CYS A 92 -17.54 -6.14 -7.16
N SER A 93 -17.99 -7.10 -6.35
CA SER A 93 -18.25 -8.46 -6.82
C SER A 93 -19.32 -8.51 -7.92
N LYS A 94 -19.39 -9.62 -8.67
CA LYS A 94 -20.48 -9.87 -9.64
C LYS A 94 -21.89 -9.79 -9.04
N TYR A 95 -22.00 -9.95 -7.71
CA TYR A 95 -23.27 -9.93 -6.99
C TYR A 95 -23.64 -8.54 -6.46
N GLY A 96 -22.84 -7.52 -6.76
CA GLY A 96 -23.12 -6.14 -6.35
C GLY A 96 -22.78 -5.84 -4.89
N TRP A 97 -21.78 -6.53 -4.36
CA TRP A 97 -21.28 -6.32 -2.99
C TRP A 97 -19.84 -5.85 -3.00
N CYS A 98 -19.50 -4.94 -2.10
CA CYS A 98 -18.16 -4.45 -1.87
C CYS A 98 -17.37 -5.37 -0.93
N GLY A 99 -16.11 -5.63 -1.29
CA GLY A 99 -15.20 -6.41 -0.46
C GLY A 99 -13.80 -6.42 -1.04
N THR A 100 -12.85 -6.91 -0.25
CA THR A 100 -11.42 -6.94 -0.60
C THR A 100 -10.88 -8.36 -0.80
N SER A 101 -11.68 -9.39 -0.52
CA SER A 101 -11.26 -10.78 -0.69
C SER A 101 -11.34 -11.22 -2.15
N ALA A 102 -10.70 -12.35 -2.43
CA ALA A 102 -10.59 -12.93 -3.76
C ALA A 102 -11.99 -13.14 -4.40
N GLU A 103 -13.00 -13.54 -3.63
CA GLU A 103 -14.37 -13.74 -4.14
C GLU A 103 -15.01 -12.45 -4.70
N TYR A 104 -14.55 -11.28 -4.24
CA TYR A 104 -15.02 -9.97 -4.69
C TYR A 104 -14.16 -9.41 -5.82
N CYS A 105 -12.86 -9.72 -5.78
CA CYS A 105 -11.85 -9.10 -6.64
C CYS A 105 -11.44 -9.94 -7.85
N ASP A 106 -11.72 -11.24 -7.87
CA ASP A 106 -11.33 -12.16 -8.93
C ASP A 106 -12.34 -12.14 -10.10
N THR A 107 -12.67 -13.30 -10.68
CA THR A 107 -13.42 -13.38 -11.93
C THR A 107 -14.83 -12.79 -11.81
N ASN A 108 -15.17 -11.89 -12.73
CA ASN A 108 -16.45 -11.17 -12.81
C ASN A 108 -16.62 -10.02 -11.80
N CYS A 109 -15.55 -9.50 -11.24
CA CYS A 109 -15.61 -8.22 -10.54
C CYS A 109 -16.02 -7.07 -11.50
N GLN A 110 -16.92 -6.19 -11.05
CA GLN A 110 -17.47 -5.06 -11.79
C GLN A 110 -16.52 -3.86 -11.75
N SER A 111 -15.58 -3.79 -12.69
CA SER A 111 -14.48 -2.82 -12.74
C SER A 111 -14.88 -1.34 -12.79
N GLU A 112 -16.08 -1.03 -13.30
CA GLU A 112 -16.62 0.34 -13.29
C GLU A 112 -17.06 0.79 -11.89
N PHE A 113 -17.23 -0.15 -10.97
CA PHE A 113 -17.80 0.07 -9.64
C PHE A 113 -16.87 -0.40 -8.51
N GLY A 114 -15.64 -0.85 -8.81
CA GLY A 114 -14.66 -1.24 -7.79
C GLY A 114 -13.30 -1.63 -8.37
N ASP A 115 -12.32 -1.79 -7.50
CA ASP A 115 -10.90 -1.92 -7.86
C ASP A 115 -10.50 -3.39 -8.08
N CYS A 116 -11.06 -4.01 -9.12
CA CYS A 116 -10.87 -5.43 -9.41
C CYS A 116 -9.42 -5.80 -9.74
N ARG A 117 -9.07 -7.07 -9.50
CA ARG A 117 -7.78 -7.62 -9.95
C ARG A 117 -7.75 -7.64 -11.48
N GLY A 118 -6.75 -6.98 -12.05
CA GLY A 118 -6.63 -6.78 -13.50
C GLY A 118 -7.26 -5.49 -14.04
N SER A 119 -7.95 -4.69 -13.20
CA SER A 119 -8.50 -3.37 -13.58
C SER A 119 -7.53 -2.21 -13.39
N LEU A 120 -6.29 -2.48 -12.96
CA LEU A 120 -5.23 -1.49 -13.01
C LEU A 120 -4.88 -1.26 -14.48
N ARG A 121 -5.63 -0.38 -15.14
CA ARG A 121 -5.12 0.31 -16.31
C ARG A 121 -3.83 0.96 -15.85
N GLU A 122 -2.76 0.62 -16.54
CA GLU A 122 -1.36 0.96 -16.33
C GLU A 122 -1.07 2.46 -16.12
N LYS A 123 -2.07 3.32 -16.31
CA LYS A 123 -1.95 4.78 -16.24
C LYS A 123 -2.26 5.44 -14.90
N ASP A 124 -2.93 4.77 -13.95
CA ASP A 124 -3.37 5.43 -12.69
C ASP A 124 -2.73 4.85 -11.42
N ARG A 125 -1.63 4.11 -11.53
CA ARG A 125 -0.78 3.82 -10.36
C ARG A 125 0.07 5.04 -10.02
N CYS A 126 0.00 5.50 -8.77
CA CYS A 126 1.09 6.27 -8.18
C CYS A 126 2.33 5.37 -8.09
N VAL A 127 3.19 5.51 -9.08
CA VAL A 127 4.52 4.90 -9.15
C VAL A 127 5.33 5.39 -7.95
N THR A 128 5.56 4.51 -6.97
CA THR A 128 6.86 4.53 -6.28
C THR A 128 7.76 3.68 -7.16
N ASN A 129 8.85 4.28 -7.69
CA ASN A 129 9.78 3.67 -8.66
C ASN A 129 9.74 2.13 -8.73
N SER A 130 8.86 1.58 -9.56
CA SER A 130 9.09 0.30 -10.19
C SER A 130 9.78 0.63 -11.49
N TYR A 131 11.11 0.67 -11.41
CA TYR A 131 11.97 0.57 -12.57
C TYR A 131 11.43 -0.57 -13.44
N GLU A 132 11.23 -0.21 -14.70
CA GLU A 132 11.00 -1.04 -15.86
C GLU A 132 11.24 -2.54 -15.62
N SER A 133 10.16 -3.31 -15.65
CA SER A 133 10.21 -4.76 -15.73
C SER A 133 10.78 -5.15 -17.08
N THR A 134 12.10 -5.25 -17.18
CA THR A 134 12.70 -6.15 -18.16
C THR A 134 12.45 -7.58 -17.70
N PRO A 135 12.07 -8.49 -18.61
CA PRO A 135 11.77 -9.87 -18.27
C PRO A 135 13.07 -10.64 -18.05
N ASP A 136 13.64 -10.54 -16.86
CA ASP A 136 14.73 -11.43 -16.47
C ASP A 136 14.64 -11.76 -14.98
N GLU A 137 13.97 -12.89 -14.73
CA GLU A 137 14.02 -13.72 -13.53
C GLU A 137 13.61 -13.06 -12.20
N ASP A 138 12.33 -13.19 -11.84
CA ASP A 138 11.79 -12.97 -10.49
C ASP A 138 12.44 -13.95 -9.49
N LEU A 139 13.64 -13.61 -9.02
CA LEU A 139 14.37 -14.39 -8.03
C LEU A 139 13.60 -14.42 -6.71
N PRO A 140 13.45 -15.60 -6.07
CA PRO A 140 12.72 -15.75 -4.81
C PRO A 140 13.34 -14.89 -3.71
N ILE A 141 12.51 -14.40 -2.78
CA ILE A 141 12.96 -13.55 -1.67
C ILE A 141 13.44 -14.44 -0.52
N SER A 142 14.63 -14.16 -0.01
CA SER A 142 15.24 -14.84 1.14
C SER A 142 15.62 -13.84 2.24
N TYR A 143 15.49 -14.27 3.49
CA TYR A 143 15.70 -13.44 4.68
C TYR A 143 17.09 -13.59 5.31
N GLY A 144 17.86 -14.59 4.88
CA GLY A 144 19.16 -14.90 5.48
C GLY A 144 20.24 -15.10 4.44
N GLN A 145 20.07 -16.10 3.58
CA GLN A 145 21.02 -16.43 2.52
C GLN A 145 20.59 -15.84 1.18
N CYS A 146 21.52 -15.55 0.29
CA CYS A 146 21.24 -15.02 -1.04
C CYS A 146 22.29 -15.51 -2.03
N GLY A 147 21.98 -15.38 -3.32
CA GLY A 147 22.86 -15.82 -4.39
C GLY A 147 22.16 -16.77 -5.34
N GLU A 148 22.95 -17.29 -6.28
CA GLU A 148 22.50 -18.24 -7.30
C GLU A 148 21.87 -19.48 -6.65
N GLY A 149 20.70 -19.89 -7.14
CA GLY A 149 19.93 -21.01 -6.59
C GLY A 149 19.22 -20.75 -5.25
N ILE A 150 19.47 -19.61 -4.58
CA ILE A 150 18.81 -19.24 -3.33
C ILE A 150 17.80 -18.13 -3.55
N GLY A 151 18.20 -17.07 -4.26
CA GLY A 151 17.38 -15.90 -4.51
C GLY A 151 17.96 -14.62 -3.93
N ARG A 152 17.15 -13.56 -3.95
CA ARG A 152 17.56 -12.21 -3.56
C ARG A 152 17.16 -11.89 -2.12
N CYS A 153 17.90 -10.97 -1.51
CA CYS A 153 17.55 -10.44 -0.20
C CYS A 153 16.25 -9.65 -0.23
N VAL A 154 15.60 -9.57 0.93
CA VAL A 154 14.46 -8.66 1.15
C VAL A 154 14.79 -7.24 0.71
N SER A 155 13.81 -6.54 0.15
CA SER A 155 13.93 -5.18 -0.36
C SER A 155 14.68 -4.27 0.61
N GLY A 156 15.70 -3.59 0.11
CA GLY A 156 16.54 -2.69 0.90
C GLY A 156 17.84 -3.33 1.42
N SER A 157 17.98 -4.67 1.38
CA SER A 157 19.17 -5.35 1.90
C SER A 157 20.18 -5.72 0.81
N CYS A 158 21.42 -5.87 1.23
CA CYS A 158 22.58 -6.19 0.39
C CYS A 158 22.87 -7.69 0.46
N CYS A 159 23.29 -8.27 -0.66
CA CYS A 159 23.79 -9.64 -0.69
C CYS A 159 25.32 -9.61 -0.66
N SER A 160 25.93 -10.04 0.43
CA SER A 160 27.39 -10.07 0.55
C SER A 160 28.04 -11.04 -0.45
N GLN A 161 29.35 -10.91 -0.67
CA GLN A 161 30.14 -11.89 -1.45
C GLN A 161 30.05 -13.32 -0.92
N TYR A 162 29.64 -13.50 0.33
CA TYR A 162 29.51 -14.81 0.99
C TYR A 162 28.09 -15.39 0.93
N GLY A 163 27.17 -14.74 0.20
CA GLY A 163 25.80 -15.21 0.04
C GLY A 163 24.92 -15.00 1.28
N TRP A 164 25.19 -13.94 2.04
CA TRP A 164 24.38 -13.55 3.20
C TRP A 164 23.76 -12.17 3.02
N CYS A 165 22.50 -12.04 3.44
CA CYS A 165 21.75 -10.80 3.46
C CYS A 165 22.13 -9.95 4.68
N GLY A 166 22.39 -8.67 4.44
CA GLY A 166 22.64 -7.71 5.51
C GLY A 166 22.68 -6.27 5.01
N ASN A 167 22.87 -5.33 5.93
CA ASN A 167 22.83 -3.89 5.65
C ASN A 167 24.11 -3.17 6.12
N THR A 168 25.16 -3.91 6.51
CA THR A 168 26.44 -3.33 6.91
C THR A 168 27.34 -3.14 5.70
N SER A 169 28.36 -2.28 5.81
CA SER A 169 29.37 -2.09 4.75
C SER A 169 30.05 -3.38 4.31
N GLN A 170 30.14 -4.39 5.19
CA GLN A 170 30.65 -5.72 4.86
C GLN A 170 29.74 -6.51 3.90
N HIS A 171 28.44 -6.20 3.90
CA HIS A 171 27.47 -6.83 3.01
C HIS A 171 27.27 -6.03 1.73
N CYS A 172 27.31 -4.71 1.83
CA CYS A 172 26.94 -3.81 0.74
C CYS A 172 28.12 -3.26 -0.06
N GLY A 173 29.33 -3.29 0.53
CA GLY A 173 30.54 -2.76 -0.08
C GLY A 173 31.19 -3.73 -1.06
N VAL A 174 32.53 -3.78 -1.06
CA VAL A 174 33.30 -4.57 -2.02
C VAL A 174 32.90 -6.05 -1.96
N GLY A 175 32.50 -6.59 -3.11
CA GLY A 175 32.07 -7.99 -3.25
C GLY A 175 30.56 -8.21 -3.10
N CYS A 176 29.77 -7.17 -2.84
CA CYS A 176 28.32 -7.29 -2.86
C CYS A 176 27.81 -7.81 -4.22
N GLN A 177 26.83 -8.71 -4.20
CA GLN A 177 26.24 -9.35 -5.38
C GLN A 177 24.99 -8.58 -5.86
N PRO A 178 25.10 -7.71 -6.89
CA PRO A 178 24.04 -6.78 -7.27
C PRO A 178 22.81 -7.45 -7.88
N LYS A 179 22.94 -8.69 -8.37
CA LYS A 179 21.81 -9.49 -8.86
C LYS A 179 20.89 -9.96 -7.72
N TYR A 180 21.39 -9.99 -6.49
CA TYR A 180 20.71 -10.58 -5.33
C TYR A 180 20.50 -9.59 -4.18
N GLY A 181 20.90 -8.33 -4.32
CA GLY A 181 20.73 -7.28 -3.29
C GLY A 181 21.20 -5.91 -3.77
N ILE A 182 21.04 -4.89 -2.92
CA ILE A 182 21.42 -3.52 -3.24
C ILE A 182 22.87 -3.29 -2.80
N CYS A 183 23.76 -2.89 -3.72
CA CYS A 183 25.18 -2.67 -3.42
C CYS A 183 25.51 -1.17 -3.51
N HIS A 184 26.35 -0.67 -2.61
CA HIS A 184 26.72 0.76 -2.52
C HIS A 184 28.13 0.98 -1.93
#